data_AF-A0A416MCA3-F1
#
_entry.id   AF-A0A416MCA3-F1
#
_cell.length_a   1.000
_cell.length_b   1.000
_cell.length_c   1.000
_cell.angle_alpha   90.00
_cell.angle_beta   90.00
_cell.angle_gamma   90.00
#
_symmetry.space_group_name_H-M   'P 1'
#
loop_
_entity.id
_entity.type
_entity.pdbx_description
1 polymer ?
#
loop_
_entity_poly.entity_id
_entity_poly.type
_entity_poly.pdbx_seq_one_letter_code
_entity_poly.pdbx_strand_id
1 'polypeptide(L)'
;MVRTTTGNTGTTKTTVQFVYDAEGKPFLLRLNGKTDYFYLYNGLGDVTGLVDRSNQVVVRYQYNSWGKVTSTQDTSGVSLATLNPFCYRKYVYDPETGLYCLGSRYYDPEVGRFVNADDTDVIFAKPQELGSKNLYAYCDNNPVAREDYAGEFPIPCIVGAVVGAA
;
A
#
# COMPACT_ATOMS: atom_id res chain seq x y z
N MET A 1 13.55 -0.81 10.92
CA MET A 1 14.39 -1.18 9.75
C MET A 1 14.46 0.01 8.80
N VAL A 2 15.58 0.31 8.13
CA VAL A 2 15.66 1.39 7.12
C VAL A 2 15.93 0.76 5.76
N ARG A 3 15.04 0.98 4.78
CA ARG A 3 15.29 0.60 3.38
C ARG A 3 15.68 1.85 2.59
N THR A 4 16.80 1.79 1.88
CA THR A 4 17.37 2.93 1.14
C THR A 4 17.30 2.67 -0.36
N THR A 5 16.65 3.56 -1.11
CA THR A 5 16.70 3.57 -2.59
C THR A 5 17.46 4.81 -3.06
N THR A 6 18.31 4.62 -4.07
CA THR A 6 19.13 5.68 -4.69
C THR A 6 18.69 5.83 -6.14
N GLY A 7 18.25 7.03 -6.54
CA GLY A 7 18.06 7.41 -7.93
C GLY A 7 19.18 8.33 -8.40
N ASN A 8 19.74 8.08 -9.59
CA ASN A 8 20.71 8.97 -10.23
C ASN A 8 20.01 9.80 -11.30
N THR A 9 19.74 11.06 -11.01
CA THR A 9 19.40 12.10 -12.00
C THR A 9 20.42 13.22 -11.86
N GLY A 10 21.43 13.24 -12.74
CA GLY A 10 22.37 14.37 -12.95
C GLY A 10 23.00 14.99 -11.68
N THR A 11 24.25 14.62 -11.39
CA THR A 11 25.16 15.25 -10.38
C THR A 11 24.67 15.29 -8.92
N THR A 12 23.38 15.07 -8.64
CA THR A 12 22.78 15.11 -7.30
C THR A 12 22.13 13.76 -7.01
N LYS A 13 22.67 13.04 -6.03
CA LYS A 13 22.17 11.72 -5.61
C LYS A 13 20.95 11.91 -4.71
N THR A 14 19.75 11.62 -5.20
CA THR A 14 18.55 11.60 -4.35
C THR A 14 18.51 10.29 -3.58
N THR A 15 18.46 10.39 -2.25
CA THR A 15 18.34 9.23 -1.36
C THR A 15 17.01 9.29 -0.64
N VAL A 16 16.24 8.21 -0.73
CA VAL A 16 14.98 8.04 0.01
C VAL A 16 15.16 6.92 1.01
N GLN A 17 14.79 7.21 2.26
CA GLN A 17 14.85 6.26 3.37
C GLN A 17 13.44 6.08 3.94
N PHE A 18 12.99 4.84 4.04
CA PHE A 18 11.73 4.52 4.71
C PHE A 18 12.03 4.01 6.11
N VAL A 19 11.44 4.67 7.11
CA VAL A 19 11.54 4.28 8.52
C VAL A 19 10.19 3.72 8.93
N TYR A 20 10.23 2.58 9.63
CA TYR A 20 9.05 1.83 10.06
C TYR A 20 8.95 1.85 11.58
N ASP A 21 7.74 1.77 12.10
CA ASP A 21 7.48 1.59 13.53
C ASP A 21 7.84 0.16 14.01
N ALA A 22 7.54 -0.14 15.27
CA ALA A 22 7.85 -1.43 15.88
C ALA A 22 7.03 -2.57 15.27
N GLU A 23 5.86 -2.25 14.73
CA GLU A 23 4.91 -3.15 14.09
C GLU A 23 5.19 -3.35 12.59
N GLY A 24 6.21 -2.66 12.04
CA GLY A 24 6.61 -2.78 10.64
C GLY A 24 5.76 -1.97 9.66
N LYS A 25 4.93 -1.03 10.15
CA LYS A 25 4.19 -0.09 9.32
C LYS A 25 5.09 1.11 8.97
N PRO A 26 5.06 1.62 7.72
CA PRO A 26 5.83 2.81 7.37
C PRO A 26 5.44 3.97 8.29
N PHE A 27 6.42 4.62 8.89
CA PHE A 27 6.20 5.72 9.82
C PHE A 27 6.55 7.06 9.17
N LEU A 28 7.73 7.12 8.54
CA LEU A 28 8.17 8.31 7.81
C LEU A 28 9.01 7.97 6.58
N LEU A 29 9.01 8.91 5.64
CA LEU A 29 9.91 9.00 4.50
C LEU A 29 10.94 10.09 4.80
N ARG A 30 12.23 9.72 4.81
CA ARG A 30 13.36 10.63 4.99
C ARG A 30 14.06 10.88 3.65
N LEU A 31 14.04 12.13 3.21
CA LEU A 31 14.68 12.59 1.99
C LEU A 31 16.09 13.10 2.29
N ASN A 32 17.08 12.58 1.56
CA ASN A 32 18.50 12.95 1.61
C ASN A 32 19.10 12.93 3.03
N GLY A 33 18.56 12.08 3.91
CA GLY A 33 19.00 11.98 5.31
C GLY A 33 18.68 13.19 6.19
N LYS A 34 17.91 14.17 5.70
CA LYS A 34 17.75 15.49 6.34
C LYS A 34 16.30 15.85 6.62
N THR A 35 15.43 15.66 5.63
CA THR A 35 14.03 16.12 5.68
C THR A 35 13.11 14.94 5.89
N ASP A 36 12.26 15.01 6.92
CA ASP A 36 11.31 13.96 7.27
C ASP A 36 9.90 14.36 6.88
N TYR A 37 9.17 13.40 6.31
CA TYR A 37 7.76 13.48 6.02
C TYR A 37 7.04 12.29 6.66
N PHE A 38 5.98 12.55 7.42
CA PHE A 38 5.26 11.53 8.18
C PHE A 38 4.02 11.07 7.43
N TYR A 39 3.77 9.76 7.43
CA TYR A 39 2.63 9.20 6.73
C TYR A 39 1.32 9.43 7.49
N LEU A 40 0.27 9.80 6.76
CA LEU A 40 -1.10 9.82 7.23
C LEU A 40 -1.85 8.58 6.72
N TYR A 41 -2.69 8.03 7.59
CA TYR A 41 -3.45 6.82 7.32
C TYR A 41 -4.95 7.03 7.57
N ASN A 42 -5.79 6.40 6.75
CA ASN A 42 -7.20 6.22 7.10
C ASN A 42 -7.40 4.98 8.01
N GLY A 43 -8.65 4.71 8.41
CA GLY A 43 -9.01 3.58 9.27
C GLY A 43 -8.79 2.20 8.65
N LEU A 44 -8.61 2.11 7.33
CA LEU A 44 -8.27 0.88 6.61
C LEU A 44 -6.75 0.70 6.44
N GLY A 45 -5.96 1.69 6.87
CA GLY A 45 -4.52 1.70 6.74
C GLY A 45 -4.01 2.14 5.36
N ASP A 46 -4.84 2.77 4.52
CA ASP A 46 -4.37 3.39 3.27
C ASP A 46 -3.56 4.64 3.57
N VAL A 47 -2.48 4.87 2.83
CA VAL A 47 -1.72 6.13 2.92
C VAL A 47 -2.55 7.25 2.28
N THR A 48 -3.14 8.15 3.08
CA THR A 48 -3.94 9.26 2.55
C THR A 48 -3.14 10.53 2.30
N GLY A 49 -1.89 10.58 2.76
CA GLY A 49 -1.04 11.74 2.56
C GLY A 49 0.27 11.69 3.34
N LEU A 50 1.06 12.74 3.18
CA LEU A 50 2.29 12.96 3.94
C LEU A 50 2.28 14.39 4.52
N VAL A 51 2.74 14.52 5.76
CA VAL A 51 2.91 15.81 6.44
C VAL A 51 4.37 16.15 6.65
N ASP A 52 4.69 17.44 6.58
CA ASP A 52 6.01 17.95 6.92
C ASP A 52 6.19 18.14 8.45
N ARG A 53 7.37 18.62 8.86
CA ARG A 53 7.68 18.90 10.27
C ARG A 53 6.89 20.07 10.87
N SER A 54 6.21 20.86 10.04
CA SER A 54 5.31 21.94 10.45
C SER A 54 3.85 21.47 10.51
N ASN A 55 3.63 20.16 10.44
CA ASN A 55 2.32 19.50 10.40
C ASN A 55 1.44 19.94 9.21
N GLN A 56 2.05 20.46 8.13
CA GLN A 56 1.32 20.78 6.91
C GLN A 56 1.23 19.55 6.03
N VAL A 57 0.03 19.26 5.52
CA VAL A 57 -0.18 18.18 4.55
C VAL A 57 0.37 18.62 3.20
N VAL A 58 1.47 18.02 2.78
CA VAL A 58 2.17 18.34 1.52
C VAL A 58 1.87 17.35 0.40
N VAL A 59 1.37 16.16 0.73
CA VAL A 59 0.86 15.19 -0.24
C VAL A 59 -0.52 14.71 0.18
N ARG A 60 -1.45 14.58 -0.77
CA ARG A 60 -2.77 13.97 -0.55
C ARG A 60 -3.06 12.95 -1.64
N TYR A 61 -3.61 11.81 -1.22
CA TYR A 61 -4.11 10.77 -2.11
C TYR A 61 -5.60 10.55 -1.87
N GLN A 62 -6.35 10.32 -2.94
CA GLN A 62 -7.72 9.84 -2.90
C GLN A 62 -7.82 8.53 -3.65
N TYR A 63 -8.62 7.60 -3.14
CA TYR A 63 -8.79 6.26 -3.70
C TYR A 63 -10.27 5.97 -3.93
N ASN A 64 -10.56 5.13 -4.93
CA ASN A 64 -11.83 4.41 -4.93
C ASN A 64 -11.78 3.20 -3.96
N SER A 65 -12.88 2.47 -3.83
CA SER A 65 -12.98 1.30 -2.93
C SER A 65 -12.05 0.13 -3.29
N TRP A 66 -11.47 0.13 -4.49
CA TRP A 66 -10.56 -0.90 -4.99
C TRP A 66 -9.10 -0.47 -4.95
N GLY A 67 -8.79 0.69 -4.35
CA GLY A 67 -7.43 1.18 -4.20
C GLY A 67 -6.86 1.89 -5.43
N LYS A 68 -7.67 2.15 -6.46
CA LYS A 68 -7.25 3.00 -7.59
C LYS A 68 -7.14 4.43 -7.11
N VAL A 69 -5.97 5.04 -7.32
CA VAL A 69 -5.76 6.47 -7.06
C VAL A 69 -6.62 7.29 -8.01
N THR A 70 -7.52 8.10 -7.48
CA THR A 70 -8.43 8.97 -8.23
C THR A 70 -7.98 10.42 -8.24
N SER A 71 -7.17 10.82 -7.26
CA SER A 71 -6.53 12.13 -7.21
C SER A 71 -5.24 12.07 -6.41
N THR A 72 -4.22 12.79 -6.88
CA THR A 72 -2.97 13.04 -6.17
C THR A 72 -2.69 14.53 -6.19
N GLN A 73 -2.37 15.09 -5.03
CA GLN A 73 -1.90 16.46 -4.89
C GLN A 73 -0.53 16.44 -4.21
N ASP A 74 0.42 17.20 -4.75
CA ASP A 74 1.77 17.32 -4.19
C ASP A 74 2.20 18.79 -4.20
N THR A 75 2.31 19.36 -3.00
CA THR A 75 2.78 20.73 -2.75
C THR A 75 4.14 20.74 -2.04
N SER A 76 4.85 19.61 -2.02
CA SER A 76 6.14 19.47 -1.32
C SER A 76 7.29 20.22 -2.02
N GLY A 77 7.15 20.53 -3.31
CA GLY A 77 8.20 21.12 -4.14
C GLY A 77 9.36 20.18 -4.48
N VAL A 78 9.26 18.89 -4.10
CA VAL A 78 10.32 17.88 -4.31
C VAL A 78 9.81 16.60 -4.98
N SER A 79 8.61 16.64 -5.56
CA SER A 79 7.94 15.47 -6.17
C SER A 79 7.83 14.29 -5.20
N LEU A 80 7.51 14.58 -3.94
CA LEU A 80 7.41 13.59 -2.87
C LEU A 80 6.41 12.48 -3.20
N ALA A 81 5.32 12.79 -3.91
CA ALA A 81 4.33 11.80 -4.33
C ALA A 81 4.89 10.77 -5.33
N THR A 82 5.88 11.15 -6.15
CA THR A 82 6.61 10.24 -7.05
C THR A 82 7.65 9.42 -6.31
N LEU A 83 8.26 10.00 -5.27
CA LEU A 83 9.27 9.32 -4.43
C LEU A 83 8.66 8.32 -3.45
N ASN A 84 7.38 8.48 -3.12
CA ASN A 84 6.66 7.60 -2.22
C ASN A 84 6.05 6.39 -2.97
N PRO A 85 6.47 5.16 -2.68
CA PRO A 85 5.87 3.97 -3.26
C PRO A 85 4.64 3.48 -2.49
N PHE A 86 4.44 3.89 -1.23
CA PHE A 86 3.39 3.32 -0.38
C PHE A 86 2.07 4.06 -0.56
N CYS A 87 1.04 3.34 -1.00
CA CYS A 87 -0.28 3.90 -1.30
C CYS A 87 -1.39 3.07 -0.61
N TYR A 88 -2.35 2.55 -1.38
CA TYR A 88 -3.45 1.72 -0.88
C TYR A 88 -2.95 0.57 -0.02
N ARG A 89 -3.54 0.39 1.17
CA ARG A 89 -3.17 -0.61 2.19
C ARG A 89 -1.67 -0.71 2.54
N LYS A 90 -0.88 0.33 2.27
CA LYS A 90 0.59 0.36 2.40
C LYS A 90 1.31 -0.52 1.37
N TYR A 91 0.63 -1.00 0.34
CA TYR A 91 1.26 -1.73 -0.76
C TYR A 91 2.20 -0.82 -1.54
N VAL A 92 3.20 -1.44 -2.18
CA VAL A 92 4.13 -0.76 -3.08
C VAL A 92 3.44 -0.58 -4.43
N TYR A 93 3.13 0.65 -4.80
CA TYR A 93 2.60 1.01 -6.10
C TYR A 93 3.74 1.18 -7.11
N ASP A 94 3.61 0.51 -8.25
CA ASP A 94 4.50 0.69 -9.39
C ASP A 94 3.80 1.58 -10.45
N PRO A 95 4.26 2.83 -10.64
CA PRO A 95 3.63 3.75 -11.58
C PRO A 95 3.87 3.38 -13.05
N GLU A 96 4.86 2.55 -13.38
CA GLU A 96 5.12 2.13 -14.77
C GLU A 96 4.07 1.13 -15.25
N THR A 97 3.62 0.24 -14.36
CA THR A 97 2.63 -0.79 -14.65
C THR A 97 1.22 -0.43 -14.19
N GLY A 98 1.09 0.47 -13.20
CA GLY A 98 -0.18 0.77 -12.54
C GLY A 98 -0.62 -0.28 -11.52
N LEU A 99 0.28 -1.19 -11.13
CA LEU A 99 -0.01 -2.31 -10.25
C LEU A 99 0.50 -2.09 -8.83
N TYR A 100 -0.09 -2.82 -7.88
CA TYR A 100 0.44 -2.94 -6.52
C TYR A 100 1.19 -4.26 -6.35
N CYS A 101 2.39 -4.20 -5.76
CA CYS A 101 3.15 -5.36 -5.35
C CYS A 101 2.85 -5.69 -3.88
N LEU A 102 2.25 -6.86 -3.63
CA LEU A 102 1.88 -7.35 -2.30
C LEU A 102 2.88 -8.36 -1.73
N GLY A 103 3.96 -8.66 -2.46
CA GLY A 103 4.97 -9.65 -2.06
C GLY A 103 4.93 -10.89 -2.95
N SER A 104 3.87 -11.70 -2.83
CA SER A 104 3.70 -12.91 -3.66
C SER A 104 3.00 -12.65 -4.99
N ARG A 105 2.14 -11.61 -5.06
CA ARG A 105 1.30 -11.32 -6.22
C ARG A 105 1.26 -9.83 -6.57
N TYR A 106 0.99 -9.55 -7.84
CA TYR A 106 0.63 -8.23 -8.32
C TYR A 106 -0.88 -8.06 -8.36
N TYR A 107 -1.37 -6.95 -7.79
CA TYR A 107 -2.78 -6.57 -7.77
C TYR A 107 -3.03 -5.41 -8.75
N ASP A 108 -4.03 -5.57 -9.60
CA ASP A 108 -4.52 -4.56 -10.53
C ASP A 108 -5.72 -3.82 -9.90
N PRO A 109 -5.55 -2.54 -9.51
CA PRO A 109 -6.63 -1.75 -8.92
C PRO A 109 -7.64 -1.21 -9.95
N GLU A 110 -7.31 -1.23 -11.25
CA GLU A 110 -8.25 -0.88 -12.33
C GLU A 110 -9.32 -1.96 -12.47
N VAL A 111 -8.87 -3.22 -12.42
CA VAL A 111 -9.72 -4.41 -12.61
C VAL A 111 -10.28 -4.93 -11.27
N GLY A 112 -9.60 -4.69 -10.15
CA GLY A 112 -9.98 -5.21 -8.84
C GLY A 112 -9.65 -6.71 -8.67
N ARG A 113 -8.51 -7.14 -9.22
CA ARG A 113 -8.08 -8.55 -9.29
C ARG A 113 -6.57 -8.68 -9.12
N PHE A 114 -6.12 -9.84 -8.69
CA PHE A 114 -4.72 -10.22 -8.87
C PHE A 114 -4.44 -10.54 -10.35
N VAL A 115 -3.23 -10.23 -10.79
CA VAL A 115 -2.73 -10.58 -12.13
C VAL A 115 -2.26 -12.04 -12.17
N ASN A 116 -1.74 -12.53 -11.04
CA ASN A 116 -1.29 -13.91 -10.87
C ASN A 116 -2.31 -14.70 -10.06
N ALA A 117 -2.49 -15.97 -10.41
CA ALA A 117 -3.32 -16.88 -9.62
C ALA A 117 -2.69 -17.11 -8.24
N ASP A 118 -3.55 -17.24 -7.22
CA ASP A 118 -3.21 -17.77 -5.89
C ASP A 118 -2.65 -19.19 -5.97
N ASP A 119 -2.20 -19.73 -4.83
CA ASP A 119 -1.56 -21.04 -4.74
C ASP A 119 -2.29 -22.13 -5.54
N THR A 120 -1.46 -22.94 -6.21
CA THR A 120 -1.79 -24.11 -7.01
C THR A 120 -2.48 -25.23 -6.25
N ASP A 121 -2.75 -25.12 -4.96
CA ASP A 121 -3.52 -26.11 -4.20
C ASP A 121 -4.85 -26.48 -4.86
N VAL A 122 -5.44 -25.57 -5.65
CA VAL A 122 -6.64 -25.88 -6.43
C VAL A 122 -6.43 -26.78 -7.63
N ILE A 123 -5.20 -26.94 -8.11
CA ILE A 123 -4.84 -27.88 -9.18
C ILE A 123 -5.11 -29.32 -8.73
N PHE A 124 -4.99 -29.59 -7.42
CA PHE A 124 -5.25 -30.90 -6.82
C PHE A 124 -6.61 -30.99 -6.13
N ALA A 125 -7.39 -29.90 -6.11
CA ALA A 125 -8.69 -29.88 -5.46
C ALA A 125 -9.70 -30.74 -6.23
N LYS A 126 -10.59 -31.40 -5.49
CA LYS A 126 -11.64 -32.21 -6.11
C LYS A 126 -12.63 -31.30 -6.83
N PRO A 127 -13.28 -31.72 -7.93
CA PRO A 127 -14.25 -30.89 -8.65
C PRO A 127 -15.36 -30.29 -7.78
N GLN A 128 -15.74 -30.98 -6.70
CA GLN A 128 -16.75 -30.53 -5.73
C GLN A 128 -16.26 -29.37 -4.84
N GLU A 129 -14.94 -29.15 -4.75
CA GLU A 129 -14.27 -28.13 -3.93
C GLU A 129 -13.95 -26.86 -4.75
N LEU A 130 -14.17 -26.88 -6.07
CA LEU A 130 -13.84 -25.78 -6.99
C LEU A 130 -14.90 -24.67 -7.05
N GLY A 131 -16.13 -24.92 -6.56
CA GLY A 131 -17.27 -24.02 -6.75
C GLY A 131 -17.15 -22.63 -6.10
N SER A 132 -16.19 -22.43 -5.20
CA SER A 132 -16.01 -21.19 -4.44
C SER A 132 -14.62 -20.57 -4.55
N LYS A 133 -13.75 -21.07 -5.45
CA LYS A 133 -12.36 -20.62 -5.51
C LYS A 133 -12.08 -19.83 -6.78
N ASN A 134 -11.99 -18.50 -6.65
CA ASN A 134 -11.46 -17.64 -7.70
C ASN A 134 -10.02 -17.24 -7.33
N LEU A 135 -9.04 -17.83 -8.01
CA LEU A 135 -7.61 -17.61 -7.75
C LEU A 135 -7.13 -16.18 -7.98
N TYR A 136 -7.94 -15.35 -8.63
CA TYR A 136 -7.60 -13.96 -8.94
C TYR A 136 -8.40 -12.97 -8.09
N ALA A 137 -9.28 -13.45 -7.21
CA ALA A 137 -10.11 -12.58 -6.39
C ALA A 137 -9.27 -11.86 -5.34
N TYR A 138 -9.38 -10.54 -5.31
CA TYR A 138 -8.87 -9.73 -4.22
C TYR A 138 -9.95 -9.60 -3.12
N CYS A 139 -9.58 -9.89 -1.88
CA CYS A 139 -10.43 -9.67 -0.70
C CYS A 139 -11.84 -10.28 -0.78
N ASP A 140 -12.00 -11.44 -1.43
CA ASP A 140 -13.31 -12.08 -1.68
C ASP A 140 -14.35 -11.13 -2.31
N ASN A 141 -13.89 -10.18 -3.13
CA ASN A 141 -14.69 -9.09 -3.71
C ASN A 141 -15.27 -8.09 -2.68
N ASN A 142 -14.71 -8.03 -1.47
CA ASN A 142 -15.09 -7.07 -0.43
C ASN A 142 -13.87 -6.33 0.14
N PRO A 143 -13.20 -5.48 -0.67
CA PRO A 143 -11.99 -4.76 -0.29
C PRO A 143 -12.20 -3.69 0.79
N VAL A 144 -13.46 -3.36 1.12
CA VAL A 144 -13.79 -2.41 2.19
C VAL A 144 -13.77 -3.10 3.55
N ALA A 145 -14.22 -4.35 3.63
CA ALA A 145 -14.30 -5.11 4.88
C ALA A 145 -13.16 -6.11 5.08
N ARG A 146 -12.31 -6.33 4.07
CA ARG A 146 -11.19 -7.28 4.09
C ARG A 146 -9.90 -6.65 3.58
N GLU A 147 -8.78 -7.19 4.01
CA GLU A 147 -7.42 -6.81 3.59
C GLU A 147 -6.63 -8.08 3.30
N ASP A 148 -5.81 -8.07 2.26
CA ASP A 148 -4.82 -9.14 2.01
C ASP A 148 -3.42 -8.56 2.22
N TYR A 149 -2.74 -8.96 3.29
CA TYR A 149 -1.46 -8.34 3.68
C TYR A 149 -0.27 -8.76 2.81
N ALA A 150 -0.31 -9.97 2.26
CA ALA A 150 0.84 -10.60 1.61
C ALA A 150 0.55 -11.04 0.17
N GLY A 151 -0.69 -10.88 -0.30
CA GLY A 151 -1.13 -11.50 -1.55
C GLY A 151 -1.35 -12.99 -1.36
N GLU A 152 -1.97 -13.42 -0.27
CA GLU A 152 -2.30 -14.84 -0.03
C GLU A 152 -3.78 -14.94 0.37
N PHE A 153 -4.07 -15.12 1.66
CA PHE A 153 -5.44 -15.15 2.15
C PHE A 153 -5.87 -13.79 2.73
N PRO A 154 -7.06 -13.28 2.36
CA PRO A 154 -7.59 -12.07 2.95
C PRO A 154 -8.04 -12.30 4.39
N ILE A 155 -7.74 -11.35 5.27
CA ILE A 155 -8.23 -11.32 6.65
C ILE A 155 -9.27 -10.20 6.83
N PRO A 156 -10.24 -10.36 7.75
CA PRO A 156 -11.21 -9.30 8.05
C PRO A 156 -10.53 -8.04 8.57
N CYS A 157 -10.95 -6.87 8.10
CA CYS A 157 -10.57 -5.59 8.71
C CYS A 157 -11.33 -5.43 10.03
N ILE A 158 -10.68 -5.72 11.17
CA ILE A 158 -11.26 -5.43 12.48
C ILE A 158 -11.08 -3.93 12.76
N VAL A 159 -12.06 -3.11 12.38
CA VAL A 159 -12.17 -1.74 12.90
C VAL A 159 -12.88 -1.81 14.26
N GLY A 160 -12.15 -2.28 15.28
CA GLY A 160 -12.65 -2.43 16.64
C GLY A 160 -12.29 -1.22 17.50
N ALA A 161 -13.28 -0.50 18.01
CA ALA A 161 -13.09 0.39 19.14
C ALA A 161 -12.62 -0.46 20.34
N VAL A 162 -11.46 -0.10 20.92
CA VAL A 162 -11.05 -0.65 22.22
C VAL A 162 -12.02 -0.09 23.26
N VAL A 163 -13.09 -0.83 23.55
CA VAL A 163 -13.84 -0.61 24.79
C VAL A 163 -13.02 -1.30 25.88
N GLY A 164 -12.16 -0.53 26.53
CA GLY A 164 -11.48 -0.97 27.73
C GLY A 164 -12.54 -1.28 28.79
N ALA A 165 -12.64 -2.54 29.20
CA ALA A 165 -13.31 -2.90 30.43
C ALA A 165 -12.37 -2.52 31.59
N ALA A 166 -12.87 -1.69 32.51
CA ALA A 166 -12.24 -1.34 33.77
C ALA A 166 -12.30 -2.49 34.78
#